data_AF-A0A2D6TM72-F1
#
_entry.id   AF-A0A2D6TM72-F1
#
_cell.length_a   1.000
_cell.length_b   1.000
_cell.length_c   1.000
_cell.angle_alpha   90.00
_cell.angle_beta   90.00
_cell.angle_gamma   90.00
#
_symmetry.space_group_name_H-M   'P 1'
#
loop_
_entity.id
_entity.type
_entity.pdbx_description
1 polymer ?
#
loop_
_entity_poly.entity_id
_entity_poly.type
_entity_poly.pdbx_seq_one_letter_code
_entity_poly.pdbx_strand_id
1 'polypeptide(L)'
;MITEIEKLVAFRYLKPKRKEGFLKIISIFSFLGIALGVAVLIIVMSVMNGFRTELIDKILGFNAHIIVKPFEKKIESQNLNKLNLLSNIIDKTMFSFNGEGILINKDDTKGILIRGYLKNDLKKINLLQKGIFEGSLDNFNKNTISIGKDLAISLDLKVDDKITLMSSSGIQTIIGTLPKQEIFTISSIFNSGFAEFDQNVIFMPVEDAISFFEASDDDLFLEIYLIKPERIDEAKKKIQDLFSDYFVYSWADLNQSFFGALKVERNVMFIILSLIIIVAAFNIISGLTILVKNKTKEIAILRTLGVSSKSISKIFFLVGFSIGFFATLTGVFLGVMFSYNIEKIRSLLSDLFNISLFPEEIYFLSKMPSEIDLNSILIITLCSLVITILVSIFPSYAASKLDPIKALKYD
;
A
#
# COMPACT_ATOMS: atom_id res chain seq x y z
N MET A 1 -5.90 -29.33 31.61
CA MET A 1 -4.71 -29.94 30.99
C MET A 1 -5.09 -31.08 30.07
N ILE A 2 -4.36 -31.21 28.95
CA ILE A 2 -4.45 -32.33 28.00
C ILE A 2 -3.48 -33.41 28.45
N THR A 3 -3.94 -34.65 28.60
CA THR A 3 -3.12 -35.78 29.08
C THR A 3 -2.33 -36.45 27.96
N GLU A 4 -1.29 -37.22 28.29
CA GLU A 4 -0.50 -37.98 27.31
C GLU A 4 -1.35 -38.97 26.49
N ILE A 5 -2.36 -39.58 27.11
CA ILE A 5 -3.33 -40.46 26.43
C ILE A 5 -4.07 -39.69 25.34
N GLU A 6 -4.56 -38.48 25.66
CA GLU A 6 -5.31 -37.65 24.72
C GLU A 6 -4.45 -37.26 23.51
N LYS A 7 -3.17 -36.92 23.73
CA LYS A 7 -2.21 -36.62 22.65
C LYS A 7 -1.93 -37.85 21.77
N LEU A 8 -1.64 -39.00 22.37
CA LEU A 8 -1.32 -40.24 21.65
C LEU A 8 -2.48 -40.68 20.75
N VAL A 9 -3.72 -40.63 21.26
CA VAL A 9 -4.90 -41.01 20.49
C VAL A 9 -5.15 -40.01 19.36
N ALA A 10 -5.05 -38.71 19.62
CA ALA A 10 -5.24 -37.68 18.60
C ALA A 10 -4.20 -37.80 17.45
N PHE A 11 -2.92 -37.98 17.77
CA PHE A 11 -1.89 -38.22 16.76
C PHE A 11 -2.13 -39.50 15.97
N ARG A 12 -2.67 -40.55 16.59
CA ARG A 12 -3.03 -41.79 15.90
C ARG A 12 -4.21 -41.59 14.95
N TYR A 13 -5.17 -40.73 15.28
CA TYR A 13 -6.28 -40.38 14.40
C TYR A 13 -5.85 -39.46 13.25
N LEU A 14 -4.80 -38.65 13.43
CA LEU A 14 -4.16 -37.87 12.36
C LEU A 14 -3.32 -38.75 11.41
N LYS A 15 -2.75 -39.86 11.91
CA LYS A 15 -1.85 -40.73 11.13
C LYS A 15 -2.67 -41.80 10.36
N PRO A 16 -2.70 -41.76 9.02
CA PRO A 16 -3.59 -42.60 8.23
C PRO A 16 -3.25 -44.10 8.34
N LYS A 17 -4.27 -44.96 8.47
CA LYS A 17 -4.15 -46.41 8.26
C LYS A 17 -4.51 -46.76 6.81
N ARG A 18 -3.79 -47.74 6.22
CA ARG A 18 -3.93 -48.20 4.82
C ARG A 18 -5.36 -48.59 4.38
N LYS A 19 -6.28 -48.88 5.31
CA LYS A 19 -7.67 -49.31 5.02
C LYS A 19 -8.71 -48.17 5.06
N GLU A 20 -8.32 -46.92 5.35
CA GLU A 20 -9.25 -45.80 5.59
C GLU A 20 -9.09 -44.66 4.55
N GLY A 21 -9.08 -45.00 3.26
CA GLY A 21 -8.83 -44.06 2.15
C GLY A 21 -9.77 -42.85 2.13
N PHE A 22 -11.07 -43.04 2.41
CA PHE A 22 -12.07 -41.96 2.40
C PHE A 22 -11.85 -40.93 3.52
N LEU A 23 -11.37 -41.37 4.69
CA LEU A 23 -11.04 -40.48 5.81
C LEU A 23 -9.83 -39.59 5.52
N LYS A 24 -8.86 -40.10 4.75
CA LYS A 24 -7.67 -39.34 4.32
C LYS A 24 -8.07 -38.14 3.45
N ILE A 25 -9.05 -38.32 2.58
CA ILE A 25 -9.50 -37.29 1.62
C ILE A 25 -10.06 -36.07 2.36
N ILE A 26 -10.87 -36.30 3.38
CA ILE A 26 -11.55 -35.23 4.13
C ILE A 26 -10.54 -34.35 4.89
N SER A 27 -9.60 -34.96 5.63
CA SER A 27 -8.58 -34.19 6.34
C SER A 27 -7.67 -33.41 5.38
N ILE A 28 -7.38 -33.94 4.19
CA ILE A 28 -6.64 -33.23 3.15
C ILE A 28 -7.43 -32.03 2.63
N PHE A 29 -8.73 -32.18 2.35
CA PHE A 29 -9.55 -31.06 1.88
C PHE A 29 -9.72 -29.95 2.93
N SER A 30 -9.93 -30.31 4.20
CA SER A 30 -9.98 -29.32 5.28
C SER A 30 -8.63 -28.62 5.45
N PHE A 31 -7.52 -29.36 5.37
CA PHE A 31 -6.17 -28.78 5.43
C PHE A 31 -5.91 -27.83 4.25
N LEU A 32 -6.15 -28.28 3.02
CA LEU A 32 -5.93 -27.49 1.81
C LEU A 32 -6.81 -26.23 1.79
N GLY A 33 -8.07 -26.32 2.21
CA GLY A 33 -8.97 -25.18 2.27
C GLY A 33 -8.45 -24.05 3.16
N ILE A 34 -7.99 -24.38 4.37
CA ILE A 34 -7.41 -23.38 5.29
C ILE A 34 -6.07 -22.89 4.77
N ALA A 35 -5.18 -23.78 4.33
CA ALA A 35 -3.85 -23.42 3.86
C ALA A 35 -3.93 -22.47 2.66
N LEU A 36 -4.79 -22.76 1.68
CA LEU A 36 -5.03 -21.89 0.54
C LEU A 36 -5.71 -20.58 0.96
N GLY A 37 -6.71 -20.61 1.84
CA GLY A 37 -7.36 -19.40 2.32
C GLY A 37 -6.39 -18.43 2.99
N VAL A 38 -5.52 -18.94 3.87
CA VAL A 38 -4.48 -18.15 4.54
C VAL A 38 -3.42 -17.66 3.55
N ALA A 39 -2.98 -18.50 2.62
CA ALA A 39 -2.00 -18.11 1.60
C ALA A 39 -2.54 -16.97 0.71
N VAL A 40 -3.77 -17.11 0.20
CA VAL A 40 -4.42 -16.10 -0.66
C VAL A 40 -4.58 -14.78 0.09
N LEU A 41 -4.98 -14.81 1.37
CA LEU A 41 -5.05 -13.62 2.21
C LEU A 41 -3.73 -12.87 2.29
N ILE A 42 -2.64 -13.58 2.54
CA ILE A 42 -1.31 -12.99 2.65
C ILE A 42 -0.85 -12.44 1.30
N ILE A 43 -1.06 -13.18 0.21
CA ILE A 43 -0.70 -12.74 -1.14
C ILE A 43 -1.42 -11.45 -1.49
N VAL A 44 -2.74 -11.43 -1.37
CA VAL A 44 -3.54 -10.26 -1.73
C VAL A 44 -3.18 -9.05 -0.88
N MET A 45 -3.06 -9.21 0.45
CA MET A 45 -2.65 -8.10 1.31
C MET A 45 -1.25 -7.60 0.98
N SER A 46 -0.31 -8.49 0.64
CA SER A 46 1.06 -8.09 0.27
C SER A 46 1.10 -7.31 -1.04
N VAL A 47 0.34 -7.76 -2.05
CA VAL A 47 0.22 -7.05 -3.33
C VAL A 47 -0.44 -5.69 -3.15
N MET A 48 -1.53 -5.63 -2.41
CA MET A 48 -2.23 -4.37 -2.16
C MET A 48 -1.37 -3.36 -1.39
N ASN A 49 -0.59 -3.82 -0.41
CA ASN A 49 0.35 -2.97 0.29
C ASN A 49 1.45 -2.46 -0.66
N GLY A 50 2.04 -3.34 -1.46
CA GLY A 50 3.06 -2.94 -2.44
C GLY A 50 2.51 -1.96 -3.47
N PHE A 51 1.31 -2.19 -3.98
CA PHE A 51 0.66 -1.30 -4.95
C PHE A 51 0.41 0.07 -4.35
N ARG A 52 -0.09 0.12 -3.11
CA ARG A 52 -0.26 1.38 -2.39
C ARG A 52 1.07 2.12 -2.21
N THR A 53 2.12 1.42 -1.81
CA THR A 53 3.45 2.03 -1.60
C THR A 53 4.00 2.58 -2.90
N GLU A 54 3.99 1.80 -3.97
CA GLU A 54 4.51 2.23 -5.27
C GLU A 54 3.68 3.39 -5.87
N LEU A 55 2.35 3.36 -5.74
CA LEU A 55 1.50 4.49 -6.16
C LEU A 55 1.79 5.75 -5.33
N ILE A 56 1.92 5.61 -4.01
CA ILE A 56 2.24 6.73 -3.12
C ILE A 56 3.62 7.28 -3.48
N ASP A 57 4.63 6.45 -3.68
CA ASP A 57 6.00 6.89 -4.03
C ASP A 57 6.04 7.62 -5.37
N LYS A 58 5.28 7.15 -6.38
CA LYS A 58 5.21 7.84 -7.67
C LYS A 58 4.51 9.18 -7.58
N ILE A 59 3.41 9.28 -6.82
CA ILE A 59 2.66 10.54 -6.69
C ILE A 59 3.39 11.53 -5.76
N LEU A 60 4.02 11.04 -4.68
CA LEU A 60 4.76 11.84 -3.71
C LEU A 60 6.17 12.21 -4.16
N GLY A 61 6.78 11.45 -5.07
CA GLY A 61 8.12 11.76 -5.59
C GLY A 61 8.25 13.19 -6.13
N PHE A 62 7.14 13.77 -6.61
CA PHE A 62 7.07 15.11 -7.20
C PHE A 62 6.43 16.17 -6.28
N ASN A 63 5.77 15.77 -5.20
CA ASN A 63 5.04 16.67 -4.33
C ASN A 63 5.61 16.63 -2.93
N ALA A 64 5.68 17.78 -2.28
CA ALA A 64 5.98 17.82 -0.86
C ALA A 64 4.97 16.98 -0.08
N HIS A 65 5.42 16.23 0.92
CA HIS A 65 4.51 15.45 1.75
C HIS A 65 3.66 16.38 2.61
N ILE A 66 4.29 17.41 3.18
CA ILE A 66 3.63 18.43 4.00
C ILE A 66 4.03 19.80 3.50
N ILE A 67 3.05 20.70 3.40
CA ILE A 67 3.23 22.10 3.04
C ILE A 67 2.81 22.94 4.24
N VAL A 68 3.70 23.83 4.65
CA VAL A 68 3.39 24.89 5.60
C VAL A 68 3.23 26.17 4.80
N LYS A 69 1.99 26.68 4.75
CA LYS A 69 1.64 27.89 4.02
C LYS A 69 1.47 29.07 5.00
N PRO A 70 2.14 30.21 4.74
CA PRO A 70 1.93 31.43 5.51
C PRO A 70 0.53 32.02 5.26
N PHE A 71 -0.05 32.62 6.31
CA PHE A 71 -1.26 33.44 6.22
C PHE A 71 -0.90 34.92 6.16
N GLU A 72 -0.35 35.46 7.25
CA GLU A 72 0.03 36.88 7.36
C GLU A 72 1.50 37.06 7.81
N LYS A 73 2.15 35.97 8.24
CA LYS A 73 3.50 36.01 8.80
C LYS A 73 4.45 35.19 7.94
N LYS A 74 5.55 35.82 7.50
CA LYS A 74 6.65 35.16 6.79
C LYS A 74 7.15 33.93 7.55
N ILE A 75 7.52 32.89 6.82
CA ILE A 75 8.27 31.77 7.39
C ILE A 75 9.73 32.20 7.54
N GLU A 76 10.10 32.65 8.73
CA GLU A 76 11.48 33.03 9.03
C GLU A 76 12.41 31.81 9.12
N SER A 77 13.67 31.98 8.71
CA SER A 77 14.70 30.93 8.79
C SER A 77 14.93 30.42 10.22
N GLN A 78 14.62 31.22 11.25
CA GLN A 78 14.68 30.80 12.66
C GLN A 78 13.64 29.72 12.99
N ASN A 79 12.49 29.70 12.31
CA ASN A 79 11.50 28.64 12.48
C ASN A 79 11.99 27.29 11.93
N LEU A 80 12.96 27.27 11.01
CA LEU A 80 13.60 26.03 10.55
C LEU A 80 14.39 25.35 11.66
N ASN A 81 14.93 26.10 12.63
CA ASN A 81 15.63 25.50 13.77
C ASN A 81 14.71 24.63 14.62
N LYS A 82 13.40 24.92 14.66
CA LYS A 82 12.41 24.08 15.34
C LYS A 82 12.26 22.71 14.67
N LEU A 83 12.48 22.63 13.35
CA LEU A 83 12.41 21.37 12.60
C LEU A 83 13.55 20.42 12.94
N ASN A 84 14.68 20.92 13.48
CA ASN A 84 15.78 20.06 13.94
C ASN A 84 15.34 19.08 15.04
N LEU A 85 14.31 19.43 15.82
CA LEU A 85 13.69 18.55 16.82
C LEU A 85 12.99 17.33 16.20
N LEU A 86 12.65 17.40 14.92
CA LEU A 86 11.98 16.36 14.14
C LEU A 86 12.89 15.79 13.04
N SER A 87 14.22 15.91 13.19
CA SER A 87 15.23 15.38 12.25
C SER A 87 15.15 13.86 12.03
N ASN A 88 14.49 13.12 12.92
CA ASN A 88 14.21 11.69 12.76
C ASN A 88 12.96 11.39 11.91
N ILE A 89 12.19 12.40 11.52
CA ILE A 89 10.97 12.29 10.70
C ILE A 89 11.17 13.00 9.35
N ILE A 90 11.84 14.15 9.36
CA ILE A 90 12.04 15.01 8.20
C ILE A 90 13.30 14.59 7.44
N ASP A 91 13.16 14.39 6.14
CA ASP A 91 14.27 14.10 5.23
C ASP A 91 14.92 15.40 4.71
N LYS A 92 14.08 16.30 4.16
CA LYS A 92 14.53 17.58 3.60
C LYS A 92 13.42 18.62 3.62
N THR A 93 13.82 19.88 3.55
CA THR A 93 12.92 21.03 3.48
C THR A 93 13.35 21.97 2.36
N MET A 94 12.38 22.63 1.73
CA MET A 94 12.60 23.56 0.62
C MET A 94 11.63 24.73 0.71
N PHE A 95 12.06 25.90 0.25
CA PHE A 95 11.13 26.99 -0.03
C PHE A 95 10.69 26.94 -1.48
N SER A 96 9.40 27.10 -1.70
CA SER A 96 8.83 27.11 -3.04
C SER A 96 7.70 28.12 -3.18
N PHE A 97 7.40 28.46 -4.43
CA PHE A 97 6.22 29.20 -4.82
C PHE A 97 5.49 28.42 -5.91
N ASN A 98 4.17 28.35 -5.87
CA ASN A 98 3.38 27.68 -6.90
C ASN A 98 2.34 28.66 -7.44
N GLY A 99 2.24 28.75 -8.77
CA GLY A 99 1.24 29.55 -9.45
C GLY A 99 0.79 28.90 -10.76
N GLU A 100 -0.36 29.31 -11.26
CA GLU A 100 -0.91 28.80 -12.53
C GLU A 100 -0.71 29.85 -13.62
N GLY A 101 -0.36 29.42 -14.82
CA GLY A 101 -0.13 30.32 -15.94
C GLY A 101 -0.45 29.69 -17.28
N ILE A 102 -0.27 30.46 -18.34
CA ILE A 102 -0.44 30.01 -19.72
C ILE A 102 0.92 30.11 -20.42
N LEU A 103 1.38 29.00 -20.97
CA LEU A 103 2.49 28.99 -21.91
C LEU A 103 1.97 29.36 -23.29
N ILE A 104 2.66 30.29 -23.95
CA ILE A 104 2.37 30.74 -25.31
C ILE A 104 3.62 30.52 -26.16
N ASN A 105 3.47 29.70 -27.21
CA ASN A 105 4.50 29.48 -28.21
C ASN A 105 3.88 29.54 -29.61
N LYS A 106 4.23 30.57 -30.39
CA LYS A 106 3.63 30.84 -31.72
C LYS A 106 2.10 30.89 -31.64
N ASP A 107 1.40 29.91 -32.20
CA ASP A 107 -0.07 29.81 -32.21
C ASP A 107 -0.62 28.87 -31.12
N ASP A 108 0.26 28.15 -30.41
CA ASP A 108 -0.12 27.21 -29.36
C ASP A 108 -0.18 27.89 -28.00
N THR A 109 -1.25 27.60 -27.26
CA THR A 109 -1.42 28.03 -25.87
C THR A 109 -1.78 26.84 -25.00
N LYS A 110 -1.14 26.75 -23.82
CA LYS A 110 -1.38 25.66 -22.88
C LYS A 110 -1.36 26.14 -21.44
N GLY A 111 -2.36 25.76 -20.66
CA GLY A 111 -2.34 25.96 -19.21
C GLY A 111 -1.26 25.11 -18.55
N ILE A 112 -0.48 25.72 -17.66
CA ILE A 112 0.65 25.09 -16.97
C ILE A 112 0.66 25.46 -15.48
N LEU A 113 1.21 24.57 -14.68
CA LEU A 113 1.59 24.84 -13.29
C LEU A 113 3.06 25.29 -13.27
N ILE A 114 3.30 26.47 -12.73
CA ILE A 114 4.62 27.06 -12.57
C ILE A 114 5.06 26.86 -11.11
N ARG A 115 6.22 26.23 -10.92
CA ARG A 115 6.81 26.01 -9.61
C ARG A 115 8.16 26.74 -9.48
N GLY A 116 8.20 27.72 -8.59
CA GLY A 116 9.37 28.50 -8.23
C GLY A 116 10.22 27.77 -7.19
N TYR A 117 11.50 27.54 -7.46
CA TYR A 117 12.45 26.95 -6.51
C TYR A 117 13.78 27.71 -6.49
N LEU A 118 14.47 27.67 -5.36
CA LEU A 118 15.89 28.04 -5.30
C LEU A 118 16.70 27.00 -6.10
N LYS A 119 17.72 27.46 -6.83
CA LYS A 119 18.61 26.58 -7.63
C LYS A 119 19.18 25.40 -6.84
N ASN A 120 19.58 25.65 -5.59
CA ASN A 120 20.13 24.62 -4.71
C ASN A 120 19.06 23.64 -4.20
N ASP A 121 17.81 24.08 -4.05
CA ASP A 121 16.70 23.23 -3.60
C ASP A 121 16.18 22.36 -4.74
N LEU A 122 16.11 22.89 -5.97
CA LEU A 122 15.73 22.11 -7.15
C LEU A 122 16.65 20.90 -7.36
N LYS A 123 17.96 21.06 -7.13
CA LYS A 123 18.95 19.97 -7.21
C LYS A 123 18.73 18.86 -6.16
N LYS A 124 18.06 19.16 -5.05
CA LYS A 124 17.70 18.16 -4.03
C LYS A 124 16.50 17.30 -4.44
N ILE A 125 15.84 17.59 -5.56
CA ILE A 125 14.76 16.77 -6.10
C ILE A 125 15.38 15.67 -6.96
N ASN A 126 15.63 14.51 -6.35
CA ASN A 126 16.36 13.38 -6.97
C ASN A 126 15.78 12.95 -8.33
N LEU A 127 14.46 12.96 -8.48
CA LEU A 127 13.79 12.56 -9.73
C LEU A 127 14.08 13.55 -10.87
N LEU A 128 14.16 14.85 -10.57
CA LEU A 128 14.54 15.86 -11.57
C LEU A 128 16.01 15.79 -11.91
N GLN A 129 16.90 15.66 -10.91
CA GLN A 129 18.34 15.60 -11.16
C GLN A 129 18.73 14.39 -12.01
N LYS A 130 18.14 13.22 -11.75
CA LYS A 130 18.40 12.00 -12.54
C LYS A 130 17.62 11.96 -13.85
N GLY A 131 16.53 12.73 -13.94
CA GLY A 131 15.60 12.73 -15.06
C GLY A 131 15.88 13.80 -16.11
N ILE A 132 16.98 14.56 -16.04
CA ILE A 132 17.31 15.53 -17.10
C ILE A 132 17.53 14.80 -18.42
N PHE A 133 16.67 15.11 -19.39
CA PHE A 133 16.69 14.55 -20.73
C PHE A 133 17.61 15.36 -21.65
N GLU A 134 17.54 16.69 -21.55
CA GLU A 134 18.35 17.61 -22.35
C GLU A 134 18.70 18.87 -21.54
N GLY A 135 19.87 19.47 -21.77
CA GLY A 135 20.34 20.67 -21.07
C GLY A 135 20.95 20.37 -19.68
N SER A 136 20.94 21.37 -18.78
CA SER A 136 21.47 21.21 -17.41
C SER A 136 20.82 22.17 -16.41
N LEU A 137 20.53 21.66 -15.20
CA LEU A 137 20.10 22.46 -14.05
C LEU A 137 21.19 23.44 -13.54
N ASP A 138 22.43 23.31 -14.00
CA ASP A 138 23.46 24.31 -13.71
C ASP A 138 23.17 25.66 -14.36
N ASN A 139 22.38 25.68 -15.44
CA ASN A 139 21.94 26.89 -16.12
C ASN A 139 20.60 27.42 -15.61
N PHE A 140 20.05 26.83 -14.53
CA PHE A 140 18.83 27.29 -13.87
C PHE A 140 19.08 28.60 -13.10
N ASN A 141 19.08 29.70 -13.85
CA ASN A 141 19.37 31.06 -13.40
C ASN A 141 18.21 31.99 -13.79
N LYS A 142 18.29 33.26 -13.40
CA LYS A 142 17.28 34.27 -13.71
C LYS A 142 16.85 34.28 -15.18
N ASN A 143 15.54 34.38 -15.43
CA ASN A 143 14.87 34.34 -16.74
C ASN A 143 15.02 33.01 -17.50
N THR A 144 15.35 31.93 -16.80
CA THR A 144 15.39 30.58 -17.38
C THR A 144 14.34 29.68 -16.75
N ILE A 145 13.98 28.63 -17.48
CA ILE A 145 13.01 27.63 -17.01
C ILE A 145 13.48 26.23 -17.31
N SER A 146 12.94 25.26 -16.58
CA SER A 146 13.02 23.85 -16.94
C SER A 146 11.63 23.32 -17.25
N ILE A 147 11.47 22.69 -18.40
CA ILE A 147 10.18 22.17 -18.87
C ILE A 147 10.16 20.65 -18.92
N GLY A 148 8.97 20.05 -18.85
CA GLY A 148 8.80 18.61 -18.98
C GLY A 148 8.97 18.13 -20.43
N LYS A 149 9.44 16.91 -20.60
CA LYS A 149 9.74 16.29 -21.90
C LYS A 149 8.52 16.24 -22.82
N ASP A 150 7.39 15.79 -22.30
CA ASP A 150 6.17 15.65 -23.10
C ASP A 150 5.60 17.02 -23.51
N LEU A 151 5.71 18.02 -22.63
CA LEU A 151 5.40 19.41 -22.97
C LEU A 151 6.30 19.93 -24.10
N ALA A 152 7.62 19.71 -23.99
CA ALA A 152 8.58 20.13 -25.00
C ALA A 152 8.29 19.49 -26.37
N ILE A 153 8.03 18.18 -26.40
CA ILE A 153 7.70 17.43 -27.61
C ILE A 153 6.39 17.95 -28.22
N SER A 154 5.36 18.20 -27.40
CA SER A 154 4.05 18.65 -27.89
C SER A 154 4.07 20.01 -28.57
N LEU A 155 5.05 20.86 -28.23
CA LEU A 155 5.18 22.24 -28.71
C LEU A 155 6.40 22.46 -29.61
N ASP A 156 7.09 21.37 -29.99
CA ASP A 156 8.35 21.39 -30.77
C ASP A 156 9.41 22.34 -30.19
N LEU A 157 9.60 22.28 -28.87
CA LEU A 157 10.53 23.11 -28.12
C LEU A 157 11.84 22.36 -27.81
N LYS A 158 12.94 23.09 -27.82
CA LYS A 158 14.29 22.61 -27.47
C LYS A 158 14.93 23.48 -26.40
N VAL A 159 16.06 23.00 -25.87
CA VAL A 159 16.92 23.84 -25.02
C VAL A 159 17.37 25.08 -25.81
N ASP A 160 17.49 26.21 -25.12
CA ASP A 160 17.78 27.56 -25.64
C ASP A 160 16.64 28.24 -26.42
N ASP A 161 15.51 27.56 -26.65
CA ASP A 161 14.33 28.21 -27.20
C ASP A 161 13.72 29.20 -26.19
N LYS A 162 13.04 30.22 -26.72
CA LYS A 162 12.35 31.24 -25.94
C LYS A 162 10.86 31.01 -25.99
N ILE A 163 10.22 31.03 -24.83
CA ILE A 163 8.77 30.92 -24.70
C ILE A 163 8.21 32.11 -23.94
N THR A 164 6.95 32.45 -24.22
CA THR A 164 6.24 33.47 -23.47
C THR A 164 5.37 32.80 -22.43
N LEU A 165 5.50 33.22 -21.17
CA LEU A 165 4.59 32.84 -20.10
C LEU A 165 3.66 34.01 -19.79
N MET A 166 2.39 33.70 -19.58
CA MET A 166 1.36 34.64 -19.16
C MET A 166 0.84 34.23 -17.78
N SER A 167 0.91 35.15 -16.83
CA SER A 167 0.45 34.94 -15.45
C SER A 167 -1.08 34.95 -15.38
N SER A 168 -1.65 34.09 -14.54
CA SER A 168 -3.06 34.18 -14.14
C SER A 168 -3.34 35.39 -13.24
N SER A 169 -2.31 35.96 -12.62
CA SER A 169 -2.37 37.19 -11.83
C SER A 169 -2.10 38.40 -12.73
N GLY A 170 -2.98 39.40 -12.66
CA GLY A 170 -2.94 40.57 -13.54
C GLY A 170 -2.45 41.82 -12.83
N ILE A 171 -1.69 42.64 -13.54
CA ILE A 171 -1.23 43.96 -13.12
C ILE A 171 -2.42 44.92 -13.18
N GLN A 172 -2.65 45.68 -12.10
CA GLN A 172 -3.68 46.72 -12.10
C GLN A 172 -3.25 47.89 -12.98
N THR A 173 -4.04 48.18 -14.02
CA THR A 173 -3.88 49.36 -14.88
C THR A 173 -5.14 50.23 -14.83
N ILE A 174 -5.03 51.45 -15.35
CA ILE A 174 -6.16 52.41 -15.43
C ILE A 174 -7.33 51.85 -16.26
N ILE A 175 -7.07 50.87 -17.13
CA ILE A 175 -8.06 50.26 -18.06
C ILE A 175 -8.50 48.86 -17.58
N GLY A 176 -8.01 48.38 -16.42
CA GLY A 176 -8.35 47.07 -15.84
C GLY A 176 -7.11 46.24 -15.48
N THR A 177 -7.32 44.99 -15.08
CA THR A 177 -6.22 44.05 -14.78
C THR A 177 -5.74 43.35 -16.06
N LEU A 178 -4.49 43.58 -16.45
CA LEU A 178 -3.88 42.90 -17.60
C LEU A 178 -2.95 41.79 -17.12
N PRO A 179 -3.03 40.56 -17.68
CA PRO A 179 -2.15 39.48 -17.28
C PRO A 179 -0.70 39.81 -17.64
N LYS A 180 0.21 39.58 -16.71
CA LYS A 180 1.64 39.83 -16.92
C LYS A 180 2.21 38.80 -17.90
N GLN A 181 2.96 39.27 -18.91
CA GLN A 181 3.63 38.41 -19.88
C GLN A 181 5.14 38.62 -19.82
N GLU A 182 5.90 37.54 -19.71
CA GLU A 182 7.36 37.57 -19.70
C GLU A 182 7.93 36.45 -20.58
N ILE A 183 9.12 36.68 -21.14
CA ILE A 183 9.81 35.73 -22.01
C ILE A 183 10.89 35.02 -21.20
N PHE A 184 10.87 33.70 -21.24
CA PHE A 184 11.84 32.84 -20.58
C PHE A 184 12.59 31.97 -21.59
N THR A 185 13.84 31.63 -21.25
CA THR A 185 14.68 30.72 -22.06
C THR A 185 14.70 29.33 -21.44
N ILE A 186 14.54 28.29 -22.25
CA ILE A 186 14.56 26.90 -21.77
C ILE A 186 16.01 26.50 -21.45
N SER A 187 16.31 26.28 -20.17
CA SER A 187 17.64 25.83 -19.71
C SER A 187 17.81 24.31 -19.69
N SER A 188 16.70 23.59 -19.47
CA SER A 188 16.70 22.13 -19.44
C SER A 188 15.32 21.53 -19.68
N ILE A 189 15.32 20.30 -20.18
CA ILE A 189 14.14 19.47 -20.37
C ILE A 189 14.26 18.27 -19.41
N PHE A 190 13.28 18.07 -18.54
CA PHE A 190 13.27 16.96 -17.58
C PHE A 190 12.25 15.89 -17.98
N ASN A 191 12.49 14.66 -17.54
CA ASN A 191 11.56 13.54 -17.63
C ASN A 191 11.37 12.98 -16.22
N SER A 192 10.18 13.22 -15.67
CA SER A 192 9.76 12.72 -14.37
C SER A 192 9.40 11.23 -14.41
N GLY A 193 9.06 10.71 -15.59
CA GLY A 193 8.44 9.39 -15.73
C GLY A 193 6.95 9.38 -15.37
N PHE A 194 6.36 10.57 -15.13
CA PHE A 194 4.93 10.75 -14.93
C PHE A 194 4.39 11.76 -15.94
N ALA A 195 3.70 11.26 -16.98
CA ALA A 195 3.29 12.04 -18.13
C ALA A 195 2.47 13.29 -17.76
N GLU A 196 1.58 13.20 -16.77
CA GLU A 196 0.78 14.35 -16.34
C GLU A 196 1.65 15.49 -15.79
N PHE A 197 2.76 15.16 -15.14
CA PHE A 197 3.73 16.14 -14.65
C PHE A 197 4.60 16.68 -15.80
N ASP A 198 5.10 15.79 -16.67
CA ASP A 198 5.91 16.17 -17.83
C ASP A 198 5.16 16.99 -18.87
N GLN A 199 3.83 16.92 -18.87
CA GLN A 199 2.97 17.69 -19.77
C GLN A 199 2.56 19.06 -19.22
N ASN A 200 2.47 19.21 -17.90
CA ASN A 200 1.76 20.35 -17.30
C ASN A 200 2.60 21.19 -16.34
N VAL A 201 3.83 20.78 -15.98
CA VAL A 201 4.65 21.49 -14.97
C VAL A 201 5.89 22.12 -15.59
N ILE A 202 6.19 23.35 -15.17
CA ILE A 202 7.44 24.07 -15.46
C ILE A 202 8.07 24.53 -14.15
N PHE A 203 9.39 24.42 -14.06
CA PHE A 203 10.17 24.99 -12.98
C PHE A 203 10.82 26.31 -13.40
N MET A 204 10.83 27.29 -12.50
CA MET A 204 11.56 28.55 -12.67
C MET A 204 12.25 28.96 -11.37
N PRO A 205 13.28 29.84 -11.42
CA PRO A 205 13.86 30.42 -10.22
C PRO A 205 12.77 31.06 -9.36
N VAL A 206 12.84 30.86 -8.04
CA VAL A 206 11.83 31.40 -7.13
C VAL A 206 11.75 32.92 -7.20
N GLU A 207 12.87 33.60 -7.46
CA GLU A 207 12.93 35.05 -7.61
C GLU A 207 12.13 35.52 -8.84
N ASP A 208 12.16 34.74 -9.93
CA ASP A 208 11.37 35.01 -11.12
C ASP A 208 9.90 34.71 -10.87
N ALA A 209 9.57 33.63 -10.16
CA ALA A 209 8.19 33.30 -9.81
C ALA A 209 7.53 34.41 -8.97
N ILE A 210 8.22 34.90 -7.92
CA ILE A 210 7.74 36.00 -7.07
C ILE A 210 7.47 37.25 -7.92
N SER A 211 8.43 37.64 -8.77
CA SER A 211 8.28 38.79 -9.67
C SER A 211 7.15 38.60 -10.69
N PHE A 212 7.05 37.43 -11.30
CA PHE A 212 6.10 37.11 -12.37
C PHE A 212 4.65 37.08 -11.87
N PHE A 213 4.43 36.64 -10.63
CA PHE A 213 3.11 36.58 -10.00
C PHE A 213 2.76 37.79 -9.13
N GLU A 214 3.63 38.81 -9.08
CA GLU A 214 3.50 39.95 -8.16
C GLU A 214 3.33 39.53 -6.69
N ALA A 215 3.97 38.41 -6.33
CA ALA A 215 3.98 37.90 -4.97
C ALA A 215 5.10 38.56 -4.15
N SER A 216 5.16 38.21 -2.87
CA SER A 216 6.20 38.62 -1.93
C SER A 216 6.92 37.40 -1.36
N ASP A 217 8.07 37.62 -0.70
CA ASP A 217 8.73 36.55 0.05
C ASP A 217 7.84 35.97 1.16
N ASP A 218 6.80 36.69 1.58
CA ASP A 218 5.87 36.28 2.61
C ASP A 218 4.86 35.26 2.09
N ASP A 219 4.78 35.07 0.76
CA ASP A 219 3.91 34.08 0.09
C ASP A 219 4.62 32.73 -0.14
N LEU A 220 5.90 32.62 0.22
CA LEU A 220 6.67 31.39 0.05
C LEU A 220 6.17 30.27 0.96
N PHE A 221 5.95 29.12 0.36
CA PHE A 221 5.59 27.90 1.07
C PHE A 221 6.85 27.20 1.56
N LEU A 222 6.76 26.56 2.72
CA LEU A 222 7.77 25.62 3.18
C LEU A 222 7.28 24.20 2.86
N GLU A 223 7.98 23.56 1.94
CA GLU A 223 7.81 22.16 1.59
C GLU A 223 8.63 21.27 2.51
N ILE A 224 7.99 20.24 3.08
CA ILE A 224 8.59 19.28 3.99
C ILE A 224 8.45 17.88 3.40
N TYR A 225 9.57 17.22 3.22
CA TYR A 225 9.69 15.82 2.84
C TYR A 225 10.02 14.98 4.07
N LEU A 226 9.47 13.79 4.12
CA LEU A 226 9.48 12.90 5.27
C LEU A 226 10.27 11.65 4.90
N ILE A 227 11.00 11.11 5.87
CA ILE A 227 11.72 9.84 5.74
C ILE A 227 10.72 8.68 5.55
N LYS A 228 9.56 8.75 6.21
CA LYS A 228 8.48 7.76 6.10
C LYS A 228 7.15 8.43 5.72
N PRO A 229 6.85 8.56 4.43
CA PRO A 229 5.63 9.23 3.95
C PRO A 229 4.35 8.51 4.38
N GLU A 230 4.40 7.20 4.66
CA GLU A 230 3.25 6.42 5.13
C GLU A 230 2.64 6.94 6.44
N ARG A 231 3.44 7.63 7.28
CA ARG A 231 3.07 8.17 8.59
C ARG A 231 2.74 9.67 8.54
N ILE A 232 2.22 10.12 7.41
CA ILE A 232 1.93 11.52 7.13
C ILE A 232 1.02 12.17 8.19
N ASP A 233 0.00 11.45 8.68
CA ASP A 233 -0.94 11.97 9.67
C ASP A 233 -0.26 12.29 11.01
N GLU A 234 0.63 11.40 11.48
CA GLU A 234 1.40 11.59 12.71
C GLU A 234 2.42 12.73 12.57
N ALA A 235 3.10 12.79 11.42
CA ALA A 235 4.09 13.82 11.12
C ALA A 235 3.43 15.21 11.00
N LYS A 236 2.29 15.29 10.29
CA LYS A 236 1.51 16.51 10.12
C LYS A 236 1.11 17.09 11.47
N LYS A 237 0.61 16.26 12.40
CA LYS A 237 0.23 16.73 13.74
C LYS A 237 1.40 17.39 14.47
N LYS A 238 2.56 16.74 14.48
CA LYS A 238 3.77 17.30 15.13
C LYS A 238 4.25 18.59 14.46
N ILE A 239 4.15 18.69 13.14
CA ILE A 239 4.52 19.90 12.40
C ILE A 239 3.51 21.02 12.65
N GLN A 240 2.20 20.71 12.67
CA GLN A 240 1.15 21.67 13.02
C GLN A 240 1.34 22.24 14.43
N ASP A 241 1.78 21.42 15.39
CA ASP A 241 2.06 21.88 16.75
C ASP A 241 3.26 22.87 16.79
N LEU A 242 4.26 22.69 15.93
CA LEU A 242 5.42 23.60 15.83
C LEU A 242 5.13 24.88 15.04
N PHE A 243 4.20 24.81 14.09
CA PHE A 243 3.77 25.87 13.19
C PHE A 243 2.29 26.20 13.42
N SER A 244 1.91 26.43 14.68
CA SER A 244 0.52 26.70 15.08
C SER A 244 -0.12 27.88 14.36
N ASP A 245 0.69 28.86 13.97
CA ASP A 245 0.25 30.12 13.35
C ASP A 245 0.18 30.02 11.81
N TYR A 246 0.47 28.84 11.26
CA TYR A 246 0.54 28.59 9.82
C TYR A 246 -0.49 27.53 9.40
N PHE A 247 -0.91 27.59 8.14
CA PHE A 247 -1.74 26.55 7.57
C PHE A 247 -0.87 25.34 7.19
N VAL A 248 -0.96 24.25 7.95
CA VAL A 248 -0.25 23.02 7.66
C VAL A 248 -1.20 22.01 7.04
N TYR A 249 -0.94 21.67 5.79
CA TYR A 249 -1.67 20.62 5.08
C TYR A 249 -0.70 19.65 4.44
N SER A 250 -1.16 18.44 4.24
CA SER A 250 -0.43 17.36 3.61
C SER A 250 -1.02 17.03 2.25
N TRP A 251 -0.25 16.35 1.41
CA TRP A 251 -0.77 15.82 0.16
C TRP A 251 -1.98 14.88 0.38
N ALA A 252 -2.01 14.17 1.52
CA ALA A 252 -3.13 13.31 1.89
C ALA A 252 -4.43 14.08 2.19
N ASP A 253 -4.34 15.32 2.67
CA ASP A 253 -5.52 16.17 2.85
C ASP A 253 -6.11 16.62 1.51
N LEU A 254 -5.24 17.01 0.57
CA LEU A 254 -5.65 17.42 -0.77
C LEU A 254 -6.28 16.27 -1.58
N ASN A 255 -5.88 15.03 -1.28
CA ASN A 255 -6.30 13.83 -2.02
C ASN A 255 -7.11 12.89 -1.14
N GLN A 256 -7.89 13.44 -0.21
CA GLN A 256 -8.63 12.66 0.79
C GLN A 256 -9.58 11.64 0.15
N SER A 257 -10.20 11.96 -1.00
CA SER A 257 -11.06 11.04 -1.75
C SER A 257 -10.30 9.82 -2.25
N PHE A 258 -9.10 10.02 -2.82
CA PHE A 258 -8.23 8.96 -3.31
C PHE A 258 -7.75 8.05 -2.16
N PHE A 259 -7.22 8.64 -1.08
CA PHE A 259 -6.82 7.86 0.10
C PHE A 259 -8.00 7.17 0.79
N GLY A 260 -9.16 7.83 0.81
CA GLY A 260 -10.40 7.27 1.31
C GLY A 260 -10.80 6.04 0.52
N ALA A 261 -10.74 6.11 -0.82
CA ALA A 261 -11.01 4.98 -1.71
C ALA A 261 -10.05 3.81 -1.45
N LEU A 262 -8.73 4.06 -1.35
CA LEU A 262 -7.75 3.02 -1.03
C LEU A 262 -8.00 2.36 0.33
N LYS A 263 -8.42 3.14 1.34
CA LYS A 263 -8.79 2.61 2.66
C LYS A 263 -10.05 1.75 2.59
N VAL A 264 -11.08 2.19 1.86
CA VAL A 264 -12.34 1.45 1.67
C VAL A 264 -12.09 0.16 0.90
N GLU A 265 -11.34 0.21 -0.19
CA GLU A 265 -10.97 -0.96 -1.00
C GLU A 265 -10.29 -2.03 -0.14
N ARG A 266 -9.27 -1.66 0.64
CA ARG A 266 -8.60 -2.58 1.56
C ARG A 266 -9.57 -3.23 2.56
N ASN A 267 -10.50 -2.45 3.11
CA ASN A 267 -11.50 -2.98 4.04
C ASN A 267 -12.44 -3.96 3.35
N VAL A 268 -12.89 -3.66 2.12
CA VAL A 268 -13.73 -4.55 1.31
C VAL A 268 -12.98 -5.85 0.99
N MET A 269 -11.73 -5.77 0.55
CA MET A 269 -10.89 -6.93 0.29
C MET A 269 -10.70 -7.78 1.54
N PHE A 270 -10.44 -7.16 2.69
CA PHE A 270 -10.35 -7.87 3.97
C PHE A 270 -11.66 -8.62 4.31
N ILE A 271 -12.83 -8.02 4.09
CA ILE A 271 -14.13 -8.66 4.32
C ILE A 271 -14.32 -9.86 3.38
N ILE A 272 -14.09 -9.68 2.07
CA ILE A 272 -14.23 -10.74 1.07
C ILE A 272 -13.32 -11.92 1.42
N LEU A 273 -12.06 -11.64 1.74
CA LEU A 273 -11.09 -12.68 2.07
C LEU A 273 -11.39 -13.35 3.43
N SER A 274 -11.96 -12.61 4.39
CA SER A 274 -12.44 -13.18 5.65
C SER A 274 -13.60 -14.16 5.44
N LEU A 275 -14.51 -13.88 4.51
CA LEU A 275 -15.57 -14.80 4.12
C LEU A 275 -15.01 -16.11 3.55
N ILE A 276 -13.90 -16.07 2.81
CA ILE A 276 -13.22 -17.27 2.31
C ILE A 276 -12.73 -18.14 3.48
N ILE A 277 -12.18 -17.55 4.55
CA ILE A 277 -11.80 -18.32 5.74
C ILE A 277 -13.03 -18.97 6.39
N ILE A 278 -14.15 -18.26 6.48
CA ILE A 278 -15.39 -18.79 7.07
C ILE A 278 -15.88 -20.01 6.26
N VAL A 279 -15.84 -19.94 4.92
CA VAL A 279 -16.15 -21.08 4.05
C VAL A 279 -15.20 -22.25 4.29
N ALA A 280 -13.89 -21.99 4.41
CA ALA A 280 -12.90 -23.01 4.75
C ALA A 280 -13.15 -23.63 6.14
N ALA A 281 -13.59 -22.84 7.11
CA ALA A 281 -13.97 -23.29 8.45
C ALA A 281 -15.15 -24.28 8.41
N PHE A 282 -16.17 -24.05 7.61
CA PHE A 282 -17.27 -25.02 7.44
C PHE A 282 -16.79 -26.37 6.90
N ASN A 283 -15.75 -26.38 6.06
CA ASN A 283 -15.13 -27.62 5.58
C ASN A 283 -14.45 -28.40 6.72
N ILE A 284 -13.90 -27.72 7.73
CA ILE A 284 -13.35 -28.38 8.93
C ILE A 284 -14.49 -28.95 9.78
N ILE A 285 -15.55 -28.17 10.03
CA ILE A 285 -16.71 -28.63 10.82
C ILE A 285 -17.25 -29.92 10.21
N SER A 286 -17.51 -29.89 8.91
CA SER A 286 -18.02 -31.03 8.15
C SER A 286 -17.04 -32.20 8.22
N GLY A 287 -15.75 -31.94 8.01
CA GLY A 287 -14.74 -32.97 7.99
C GLY A 287 -14.52 -33.68 9.33
N LEU A 288 -14.44 -32.90 10.43
CA LEU A 288 -14.32 -33.44 11.78
C LEU A 288 -15.60 -34.19 12.20
N THR A 289 -16.78 -33.70 11.82
CA THR A 289 -18.04 -34.38 12.14
C THR A 289 -18.12 -35.74 11.46
N ILE A 290 -17.68 -35.84 10.20
CA ILE A 290 -17.60 -37.12 9.48
C ILE A 290 -16.55 -38.04 10.14
N LEU A 291 -15.41 -37.51 10.55
CA LEU A 291 -14.39 -38.27 11.28
C LEU A 291 -14.95 -38.86 12.59
N VAL A 292 -15.68 -38.06 13.36
CA VAL A 292 -16.35 -38.52 14.59
C VAL A 292 -17.33 -39.66 14.29
N LYS A 293 -18.18 -39.50 13.26
CA LYS A 293 -19.11 -40.56 12.84
C LYS A 293 -18.40 -41.87 12.47
N ASN A 294 -17.32 -41.79 11.69
CA ASN A 294 -16.59 -42.99 11.28
C ASN A 294 -15.81 -43.64 12.43
N LYS A 295 -15.47 -42.88 13.47
CA LYS A 295 -14.79 -43.38 14.68
C LYS A 295 -15.74 -43.74 15.82
N THR A 296 -17.06 -43.76 15.60
CA THR A 296 -18.07 -44.04 16.65
C THR A 296 -17.80 -45.34 17.42
N LYS A 297 -17.43 -46.43 16.74
CA LYS A 297 -17.09 -47.71 17.39
C LYS A 297 -15.83 -47.63 18.24
N GLU A 298 -14.78 -46.98 17.75
CA GLU A 298 -13.53 -46.77 18.50
C GLU A 298 -13.77 -45.88 19.73
N ILE A 299 -14.60 -44.83 19.60
CA ILE A 299 -15.02 -43.98 20.71
C ILE A 299 -15.77 -44.80 21.77
N ALA A 300 -16.69 -45.67 21.35
CA ALA A 300 -17.44 -46.52 22.26
C ALA A 300 -16.54 -47.48 23.05
N ILE A 301 -15.57 -48.12 22.39
CA ILE A 301 -14.57 -48.98 23.04
C ILE A 301 -13.74 -48.20 24.06
N LEU A 302 -13.26 -46.99 23.71
CA LEU A 302 -12.53 -46.16 24.67
C LEU A 302 -13.39 -45.76 25.87
N ARG A 303 -14.68 -45.45 25.63
CA ARG A 303 -15.65 -45.10 26.69
C ARG A 303 -15.95 -46.29 27.61
N THR A 304 -16.04 -47.52 27.09
CA THR A 304 -16.24 -48.72 27.93
C THR A 304 -14.99 -49.10 28.72
N LEU A 305 -13.79 -48.79 28.19
CA LEU A 305 -12.52 -48.92 28.92
C LEU A 305 -12.30 -47.84 30.00
N GLY A 306 -13.23 -46.90 30.16
CA GLY A 306 -13.20 -45.89 31.24
C GLY A 306 -12.76 -44.49 30.82
N VAL A 307 -12.54 -44.21 29.53
CA VAL A 307 -12.22 -42.86 29.06
C VAL A 307 -13.42 -41.93 29.24
N SER A 308 -13.20 -40.78 29.90
CA SER A 308 -14.25 -39.80 30.15
C SER A 308 -14.75 -39.12 28.85
N SER A 309 -16.01 -38.69 28.82
CA SER A 309 -16.57 -37.93 27.68
C SER A 309 -15.81 -36.62 27.43
N LYS A 310 -15.33 -35.97 28.49
CA LYS A 310 -14.45 -34.78 28.41
C LYS A 310 -13.13 -35.11 27.72
N SER A 311 -12.52 -36.27 28.01
CA SER A 311 -11.29 -36.71 27.33
C SER A 311 -11.53 -37.02 25.85
N ILE A 312 -12.66 -37.63 25.48
CA ILE A 312 -13.04 -37.79 24.08
C ILE A 312 -13.16 -36.43 23.38
N SER A 313 -13.83 -35.46 24.00
CA SER A 313 -13.92 -34.09 23.45
C SER A 313 -12.53 -33.48 23.22
N LYS A 314 -11.63 -33.55 24.21
CA LYS A 314 -10.26 -33.03 24.07
C LYS A 314 -9.47 -33.69 22.94
N ILE A 315 -9.64 -35.00 22.72
CA ILE A 315 -8.99 -35.72 21.61
C ILE A 315 -9.41 -35.11 20.27
N PHE A 316 -10.72 -34.99 20.01
CA PHE A 316 -11.21 -34.46 18.74
C PHE A 316 -10.94 -32.96 18.58
N PHE A 317 -10.95 -32.20 19.67
CA PHE A 317 -10.50 -30.82 19.67
C PHE A 317 -9.02 -30.73 19.25
N LEU A 318 -8.15 -31.58 19.80
CA LEU A 318 -6.72 -31.57 19.46
C LEU A 318 -6.47 -32.02 18.02
N VAL A 319 -7.26 -32.95 17.48
CA VAL A 319 -7.22 -33.32 16.06
C VAL A 319 -7.56 -32.12 15.18
N GLY A 320 -8.70 -31.46 15.44
CA GLY A 320 -9.14 -30.28 14.69
C GLY A 320 -8.15 -29.11 14.78
N PHE A 321 -7.70 -28.81 15.99
CA PHE A 321 -6.68 -27.79 16.23
C PHE A 321 -5.37 -28.09 15.51
N SER A 322 -4.89 -29.34 15.54
CA SER A 322 -3.65 -29.72 14.86
C SER A 322 -3.78 -29.55 13.34
N ILE A 323 -4.89 -29.99 12.74
CA ILE A 323 -5.13 -29.80 11.30
C ILE A 323 -5.09 -28.32 10.93
N GLY A 324 -5.85 -27.48 11.66
CA GLY A 324 -5.86 -26.05 11.36
C GLY A 324 -4.53 -25.36 11.66
N PHE A 325 -3.85 -25.71 12.75
CA PHE A 325 -2.53 -25.15 13.08
C PHE A 325 -1.50 -25.42 11.97
N PHE A 326 -1.37 -26.68 11.53
CA PHE A 326 -0.45 -27.02 10.44
C PHE A 326 -0.89 -26.44 9.10
N ALA A 327 -2.21 -26.33 8.84
CA ALA A 327 -2.72 -25.72 7.63
C ALA A 327 -2.43 -24.20 7.61
N THR A 328 -2.66 -23.49 8.71
CA THR A 328 -2.32 -22.07 8.85
C THR A 328 -0.81 -21.88 8.68
N LEU A 329 0.03 -22.69 9.32
CA LEU A 329 1.49 -22.59 9.17
C LEU A 329 1.93 -22.81 7.73
N THR A 330 1.35 -23.81 7.06
CA THR A 330 1.63 -24.09 5.64
C THR A 330 1.12 -22.95 4.75
N GLY A 331 -0.05 -22.39 5.05
CA GLY A 331 -0.62 -21.26 4.33
C GLY A 331 0.21 -19.99 4.48
N VAL A 332 0.72 -19.72 5.70
CA VAL A 332 1.67 -18.61 5.94
C VAL A 332 2.95 -18.82 5.13
N PHE A 333 3.53 -20.02 5.20
CA PHE A 333 4.74 -20.33 4.44
C PHE A 333 4.54 -20.16 2.92
N LEU A 334 3.47 -20.73 2.37
CA LEU A 334 3.12 -20.62 0.95
C LEU A 334 2.82 -19.18 0.54
N GLY A 335 2.03 -18.45 1.34
CA GLY A 335 1.68 -17.06 1.08
C GLY A 335 2.91 -16.17 1.04
N VAL A 336 3.80 -16.29 2.04
CA VAL A 336 5.06 -15.52 2.09
C VAL A 336 5.98 -15.86 0.93
N MET A 337 6.17 -17.16 0.63
CA MET A 337 7.00 -17.60 -0.49
C MET A 337 6.47 -17.10 -1.84
N PHE A 338 5.15 -17.08 -2.02
CA PHE A 338 4.51 -16.60 -3.23
C PHE A 338 4.62 -15.07 -3.35
N SER A 339 4.29 -14.32 -2.29
CA SER A 339 4.44 -12.85 -2.25
C SER A 339 5.86 -12.42 -2.58
N TYR A 340 6.87 -13.10 -2.01
CA TYR A 340 8.28 -12.78 -2.26
C TYR A 340 8.71 -13.02 -3.72
N ASN A 341 8.11 -14.00 -4.40
CA ASN A 341 8.46 -14.36 -5.78
C ASN A 341 7.42 -13.89 -6.81
N ILE A 342 6.50 -12.99 -6.44
CA ILE A 342 5.33 -12.73 -7.26
C ILE A 342 5.66 -12.19 -8.65
N GLU A 343 6.71 -11.35 -8.75
CA GLU A 343 7.15 -10.81 -10.04
C GLU A 343 7.72 -11.90 -10.96
N LYS A 344 8.47 -12.86 -10.40
CA LYS A 344 8.96 -14.01 -11.18
C LYS A 344 7.82 -14.89 -11.67
N ILE A 345 6.80 -15.07 -10.81
CA ILE A 345 5.60 -15.84 -11.16
C ILE A 345 4.81 -15.12 -12.25
N ARG A 346 4.64 -13.80 -12.14
CA ARG A 346 4.02 -12.97 -13.18
C ARG A 346 4.75 -13.09 -14.50
N SER A 347 6.08 -12.92 -14.52
CA SER A 347 6.89 -13.07 -15.74
C SER A 347 6.71 -14.45 -16.36
N LEU A 348 6.82 -15.51 -15.57
CA LEU A 348 6.64 -16.88 -16.05
C LEU A 348 5.25 -17.12 -16.65
N LEU A 349 4.20 -16.58 -16.04
CA LEU A 349 2.84 -16.67 -16.57
C LEU A 349 2.68 -15.84 -17.86
N SER A 350 3.25 -14.63 -17.90
CA SER A 350 3.25 -13.80 -19.11
C SER A 350 3.96 -14.48 -20.28
N ASP A 351 5.10 -15.14 -20.04
CA ASP A 351 5.84 -15.88 -21.05
C ASP A 351 5.08 -17.13 -21.53
N LEU A 352 4.42 -17.85 -20.61
CA LEU A 352 3.65 -19.06 -20.93
C LEU A 352 2.38 -18.76 -21.73
N PHE A 353 1.67 -17.70 -21.38
CA PHE A 353 0.39 -17.35 -22.02
C PHE A 353 0.54 -16.30 -23.13
N ASN A 354 1.74 -15.74 -23.31
CA ASN A 354 2.05 -14.68 -24.27
C ASN A 354 1.13 -13.45 -24.14
N ILE A 355 0.80 -13.08 -22.89
CA ILE A 355 -0.07 -11.96 -22.53
C ILE A 355 0.68 -11.03 -21.56
N SER A 356 0.61 -9.72 -21.77
CA SER A 356 1.05 -8.73 -20.78
C SER A 356 0.04 -8.69 -19.64
N LEU A 357 0.28 -9.47 -18.58
CA LEU A 357 -0.59 -9.50 -17.39
C LEU A 357 -0.61 -8.17 -16.63
N PHE A 358 0.39 -7.31 -16.86
CA PHE A 358 0.56 -6.03 -16.20
C PHE A 358 1.19 -5.02 -17.17
N PRO A 359 0.39 -4.42 -18.08
CA PRO A 359 0.90 -3.41 -19.01
C PRO A 359 1.26 -2.13 -18.23
N GLU A 360 2.51 -1.70 -18.38
CA GLU A 360 3.08 -0.55 -17.67
C GLU A 360 2.33 0.74 -17.99
N GLU A 361 1.77 0.84 -19.19
CA GLU A 361 1.06 2.02 -19.69
C GLU A 361 -0.27 2.28 -18.97
N ILE A 362 -0.90 1.21 -18.46
CA ILE A 362 -2.22 1.30 -17.80
C ILE A 362 -2.06 1.45 -16.29
N TYR A 363 -1.16 0.66 -15.70
CA TYR A 363 -0.99 0.61 -14.26
C TYR A 363 0.11 1.52 -13.74
N PHE A 364 0.86 2.16 -14.64
CA PHE A 364 2.00 3.03 -14.34
C PHE A 364 3.11 2.35 -13.54
N LEU A 365 3.15 1.01 -13.43
CA LEU A 365 4.20 0.29 -12.70
C LEU A 365 4.92 -0.69 -13.64
N SER A 366 6.25 -0.72 -13.55
CA SER A 366 7.12 -1.60 -14.37
C SER A 366 7.25 -3.02 -13.83
N LYS A 367 6.83 -3.25 -12.59
CA LYS A 367 6.84 -4.55 -11.93
C LYS A 367 5.61 -4.67 -11.06
N MET A 368 5.16 -5.89 -10.82
CA MET A 368 4.10 -6.16 -9.85
C MET A 368 4.65 -5.95 -8.44
N PRO A 369 4.15 -4.94 -7.71
CA PRO A 369 4.69 -4.63 -6.41
C PRO A 369 4.15 -5.62 -5.37
N SER A 370 4.99 -5.95 -4.38
CA SER A 370 4.60 -6.76 -3.25
C SER A 370 5.37 -6.33 -2.02
N GLU A 371 4.64 -5.94 -0.98
CA GLU A 371 5.22 -5.54 0.30
C GLU A 371 4.65 -6.42 1.41
N ILE A 372 5.54 -7.22 2.01
CA ILE A 372 5.18 -8.15 3.05
C ILE A 372 5.14 -7.41 4.40
N ASP A 373 3.94 -7.19 4.92
CA ASP A 373 3.73 -6.62 6.24
C ASP A 373 3.58 -7.72 7.31
N LEU A 374 4.52 -7.76 8.25
CA LEU A 374 4.54 -8.72 9.36
C LEU A 374 3.31 -8.57 10.27
N ASN A 375 2.80 -7.36 10.46
CA ASN A 375 1.64 -7.13 11.31
C ASN A 375 0.39 -7.76 10.69
N SER A 376 0.18 -7.58 9.40
CA SER A 376 -0.90 -8.21 8.63
C SER A 376 -0.83 -9.74 8.71
N ILE A 377 0.36 -10.33 8.53
CA ILE A 377 0.55 -11.79 8.65
C ILE A 377 0.19 -12.28 10.06
N LEU A 378 0.61 -11.56 11.09
CA LEU A 378 0.34 -11.93 12.48
C LEU A 378 -1.16 -11.88 12.77
N ILE A 379 -1.86 -10.84 12.33
CA ILE A 379 -3.32 -10.71 12.46
C ILE A 379 -4.04 -11.86 11.73
N ILE A 380 -3.68 -12.14 10.47
CA ILE A 380 -4.28 -13.24 9.68
C ILE A 380 -4.06 -14.58 10.37
N THR A 381 -2.85 -14.84 10.86
CA THR A 381 -2.49 -16.08 11.56
C THR A 381 -3.33 -16.24 12.83
N LEU A 382 -3.44 -15.17 13.64
CA LEU A 382 -4.19 -15.19 14.89
C LEU A 382 -5.69 -15.39 14.64
N CYS A 383 -6.27 -14.68 13.66
CA CYS A 383 -7.66 -14.86 13.26
C CYS A 383 -7.94 -16.28 12.77
N SER A 384 -7.06 -16.84 11.93
CA SER A 384 -7.18 -18.22 11.41
C SER A 384 -7.16 -19.26 12.53
N LEU A 385 -6.27 -19.09 13.52
CA LEU A 385 -6.19 -19.98 14.68
C LEU A 385 -7.43 -19.85 15.59
N VAL A 386 -7.90 -18.62 15.84
CA VAL A 386 -9.13 -18.40 16.62
C VAL A 386 -10.33 -19.07 15.96
N ILE A 387 -10.49 -18.91 14.65
CA ILE A 387 -11.57 -19.55 13.88
C ILE A 387 -11.45 -21.07 13.97
N THR A 388 -10.24 -21.62 13.79
CA THR A 388 -9.99 -23.06 13.90
C THR A 388 -10.39 -23.62 15.27
N ILE A 389 -10.05 -22.89 16.35
CA ILE A 389 -10.41 -23.26 17.72
C ILE A 389 -11.93 -23.30 17.86
N LEU A 390 -12.63 -22.23 17.46
CA LEU A 390 -14.09 -22.12 17.56
C LEU A 390 -14.80 -23.25 16.80
N VAL A 391 -14.35 -23.50 15.57
CA VAL A 391 -14.86 -24.54 14.68
C VAL A 391 -14.65 -25.94 15.25
N SER A 392 -13.52 -26.20 15.89
CA SER A 392 -13.20 -27.52 16.44
C SER A 392 -14.02 -27.86 17.68
N ILE A 393 -14.59 -26.87 18.39
CA ILE A 393 -15.41 -27.08 19.59
C ILE A 393 -16.72 -27.82 19.28
N PHE A 394 -17.40 -27.48 18.19
CA PHE A 394 -18.70 -28.11 17.89
C PHE A 394 -18.60 -29.63 17.63
N PRO A 395 -17.74 -30.12 16.71
CA PRO A 395 -17.61 -31.56 16.46
C PRO A 395 -17.05 -32.34 17.66
N SER A 396 -16.12 -31.74 18.41
CA SER A 396 -15.55 -32.36 19.60
C SER A 396 -16.57 -32.52 20.73
N TYR A 397 -17.46 -31.54 20.90
CA TYR A 397 -18.58 -31.67 21.83
C TYR A 397 -19.57 -32.75 21.38
N ALA A 398 -19.89 -32.81 20.08
CA ALA A 398 -20.75 -33.84 19.51
C ALA A 398 -20.19 -35.26 19.76
N ALA A 399 -18.87 -35.47 19.61
CA ALA A 399 -18.21 -36.75 19.90
C ALA A 399 -18.38 -37.20 21.36
N SER A 400 -18.40 -36.25 22.30
CA SER A 400 -18.51 -36.56 23.74
C SER A 400 -19.90 -37.06 24.17
N LYS A 401 -20.93 -36.77 23.36
CA LYS A 401 -22.34 -37.14 23.63
C LYS A 401 -22.75 -38.50 23.05
N LEU A 402 -21.82 -39.23 22.41
CA LEU A 402 -22.11 -40.55 21.86
C LEU A 402 -22.36 -41.57 22.99
N ASP A 403 -23.48 -42.27 22.89
CA ASP A 403 -23.87 -43.36 23.79
C ASP A 403 -23.11 -44.65 23.40
N PRO A 404 -22.20 -45.17 24.27
CA PRO A 404 -21.41 -46.36 23.96
C PRO A 404 -22.27 -47.60 23.70
N ILE A 405 -23.43 -47.71 24.35
CA ILE A 405 -24.32 -48.87 24.23
C ILE A 405 -24.94 -48.87 22.84
N LYS A 406 -25.49 -47.73 22.40
CA LYS A 406 -26.05 -47.60 21.04
C LYS A 406 -24.99 -47.76 19.97
N ALA A 407 -23.79 -47.24 20.20
CA ALA A 407 -22.68 -47.31 19.26
C ALA A 407 -22.13 -48.74 19.05
N LEU A 408 -22.30 -49.64 20.02
CA LEU A 408 -21.86 -51.05 19.93
C LEU A 408 -22.99 -52.01 19.52
N LYS A 409 -24.25 -51.58 19.60
CA LYS A 409 -25.44 -52.43 19.33
C LYS A 409 -25.84 -52.50 17.85
N TYR A 410 -25.36 -51.56 17.03
CA TYR A 410 -25.56 -51.58 15.58
C TYR A 410 -24.32 -52.17 14.91
N ASP A 411 -24.24 -53.50 14.95
CA ASP A 411 -23.62 -54.40 13.96
C ASP A 411 -24.40 -55.72 14.01
#